data_AF-A0A645IH22-F1
#
_entry.id   AF-A0A645IH22-F1
#
_cell.length_a   1.000
_cell.length_b   1.000
_cell.length_c   1.000
_cell.angle_alpha   90.00
_cell.angle_beta   90.00
_cell.angle_gamma   90.00
#
_symmetry.space_group_name_H-M   'P 1'
#
loop_
_entity.id
_entity.type
_entity.pdbx_description
1 polymer ?
#
loop_
_entity_poly.entity_id
_entity_poly.type
_entity_poly.pdbx_seq_one_letter_code
_entity_poly.pdbx_strand_id
1 'polypeptide(L)'
;MRKEEAKTALKQAGKVLRKFENQVVSFRAPNLQFPASYLELLEGEGFLYDSSIAAYKPGFFRNKNKSKIIRVPATVTSSFFRLPPDFFLPFIRHVKAPVIFVHPWEFVDMSELPIRLDCKFNTGEKALKNMEILIRTLKTENYRFLTLKERAGIEKNQIRMGKR
;
A
#
# COMPACT_ATOMS: atom_id res chain seq x y z
N MET A 1 -14.34 4.01 13.86
CA MET A 1 -13.77 3.12 14.88
C MET A 1 -13.17 3.98 15.98
N ARG A 2 -13.51 3.70 17.25
CA ARG A 2 -12.94 4.41 18.40
C ARG A 2 -11.51 3.93 18.69
N LYS A 3 -10.72 4.73 19.39
CA LYS A 3 -9.29 4.43 19.64
C LYS A 3 -9.09 3.11 20.41
N GLU A 4 -9.93 2.82 21.39
CA GLU A 4 -9.88 1.58 22.17
C GLU A 4 -10.26 0.34 21.35
N GLU A 5 -11.24 0.47 20.45
CA GLU A 5 -11.59 -0.59 19.50
C GLU A 5 -10.41 -0.85 18.56
N ALA A 6 -9.77 0.21 18.05
CA ALA A 6 -8.59 0.11 17.20
C ALA A 6 -7.44 -0.62 17.92
N LYS A 7 -7.18 -0.28 19.18
CA LYS A 7 -6.16 -0.91 20.02
C LYS A 7 -6.43 -2.40 20.19
N THR A 8 -7.68 -2.77 20.52
CA THR A 8 -8.08 -4.17 20.69
C THR A 8 -7.93 -4.96 19.39
N ALA A 9 -8.41 -4.40 18.28
CA ALA A 9 -8.30 -5.01 16.96
C ALA A 9 -6.84 -5.19 16.51
N LEU A 10 -5.98 -4.18 16.75
CA LEU A 10 -4.55 -4.25 16.45
C LEU A 10 -3.86 -5.37 17.23
N LYS A 11 -4.10 -5.46 18.53
CA LYS A 11 -3.52 -6.50 19.39
C LYS A 11 -3.97 -7.89 18.95
N GLN A 12 -5.25 -8.07 18.61
CA GLN A 12 -5.78 -9.34 18.12
C GLN A 12 -5.18 -9.72 16.76
N ALA A 13 -5.13 -8.78 15.82
CA ALA A 13 -4.55 -9.00 14.49
C ALA A 13 -3.06 -9.35 14.59
N GLY A 14 -2.30 -8.59 15.40
CA GLY A 14 -0.88 -8.87 15.67
C GLY A 14 -0.68 -10.25 16.27
N LYS A 15 -1.48 -10.65 17.27
CA LYS A 15 -1.42 -11.98 17.87
C LYS A 15 -1.69 -13.09 16.85
N VAL A 16 -2.65 -12.91 15.94
CA VAL A 16 -2.97 -13.92 14.92
C VAL A 16 -1.86 -14.02 13.87
N LEU A 17 -1.44 -12.91 13.29
CA LEU A 17 -0.43 -12.91 12.23
C LEU A 17 0.93 -13.39 12.73
N ARG A 18 1.31 -13.06 13.97
CA ARG A 18 2.55 -13.52 14.58
C ARG A 18 2.63 -15.03 14.85
N LYS A 19 1.53 -15.78 14.70
CA LYS A 19 1.56 -17.24 14.69
C LYS A 19 2.14 -17.81 13.39
N PHE A 20 2.06 -17.05 12.30
CA PHE A 20 2.53 -17.46 10.97
C PHE A 20 3.87 -16.84 10.60
N GLU A 21 4.13 -15.61 11.06
CA GLU A 21 5.37 -14.89 10.81
C GLU A 21 5.77 -14.10 12.06
N ASN A 22 6.92 -14.41 12.66
CA ASN A 22 7.35 -13.74 13.89
C ASN A 22 7.68 -12.24 13.67
N GLN A 23 8.13 -11.87 12.47
CA GLN A 23 8.57 -10.52 12.11
C GLN A 23 7.52 -9.67 11.39
N VAL A 24 6.28 -9.62 11.90
CA VAL A 24 5.30 -8.64 11.41
C VAL A 24 5.69 -7.23 11.90
N VAL A 25 6.26 -6.43 11.00
CA VAL A 25 6.75 -5.06 11.29
C VAL A 25 6.06 -3.95 10.49
N SER A 26 5.19 -4.31 9.55
CA SER A 26 4.43 -3.37 8.72
C SER A 26 2.93 -3.54 8.90
N PHE A 27 2.19 -2.44 8.88
CA PHE A 27 0.75 -2.40 9.02
C PHE A 27 0.07 -1.70 7.83
N ARG A 28 -1.15 -2.13 7.50
CA ARG A 28 -2.06 -1.42 6.60
C ARG A 28 -3.49 -1.57 7.13
N ALA A 29 -4.13 -0.45 7.40
CA ALA A 29 -5.51 -0.38 7.80
C ALA A 29 -6.44 -0.64 6.61
N PRO A 30 -7.61 -1.23 6.86
CA PRO A 30 -8.69 -1.28 5.88
C PRO A 30 -8.97 0.10 5.27
N ASN A 31 -9.36 0.12 4.00
CA ASN A 31 -9.78 1.32 3.24
C ASN A 31 -8.72 2.44 3.09
N LEU A 32 -7.46 2.17 3.44
CA LEU A 32 -6.40 3.19 3.52
C LEU A 32 -6.84 4.37 4.40
N GLN A 33 -7.36 4.04 5.58
CA GLN A 33 -7.80 5.00 6.58
C GLN A 33 -7.20 4.65 7.93
N PHE A 34 -6.11 5.32 8.30
CA PHE A 34 -5.54 5.24 9.64
C PHE A 34 -5.20 6.63 10.18
N PRO A 35 -5.88 7.10 11.24
CA PRO A 35 -5.65 8.42 11.80
C PRO A 35 -4.22 8.61 12.30
N ALA A 36 -3.69 9.81 12.07
CA ALA A 36 -2.42 10.29 12.62
C ALA A 36 -2.31 10.09 14.15
N SER A 37 -3.40 10.35 14.87
CA SER A 37 -3.50 10.22 16.33
C SER A 37 -3.41 8.78 16.84
N TYR A 38 -3.47 7.77 15.95
CA TYR A 38 -3.45 6.35 16.34
C TYR A 38 -2.08 5.71 16.07
N LEU A 39 -1.11 6.45 15.53
CA LEU A 39 0.21 5.89 15.20
C LEU A 39 0.97 5.36 16.42
N GLU A 40 0.78 5.97 17.59
CA GLU A 40 1.35 5.47 18.86
C GLU A 40 0.82 4.09 19.26
N LEU A 41 -0.38 3.71 18.80
CA LEU A 41 -0.89 2.35 18.99
C LEU A 41 -0.08 1.33 18.18
N LEU A 42 0.35 1.71 16.97
CA LEU A 42 1.19 0.86 16.14
C LEU A 42 2.57 0.67 16.76
N GLU A 43 3.14 1.73 17.35
CA GLU A 43 4.41 1.66 18.08
C GLU A 43 4.32 0.70 19.26
N GLY A 44 3.25 0.81 20.06
CA GLY A 44 3.03 -0.05 21.22
C GLY A 44 2.95 -1.54 20.87
N GLU A 45 2.49 -1.88 19.67
CA GLU A 45 2.39 -3.26 19.17
C GLU A 45 3.63 -3.71 18.36
N GLY A 46 4.67 -2.88 18.31
CA GLY A 46 5.96 -3.18 17.69
C GLY A 46 6.01 -3.05 16.17
N PHE A 47 5.05 -2.35 15.55
CA PHE A 47 5.14 -1.99 14.14
C PHE A 47 6.15 -0.86 13.92
N LEU A 48 6.77 -0.85 12.73
CA LEU A 48 7.76 0.15 12.32
C LEU A 48 7.27 0.99 11.13
N TYR A 49 6.39 0.40 10.31
CA TYR A 49 5.96 0.96 9.04
C TYR A 49 4.44 0.92 8.89
N ASP A 50 3.87 1.95 8.28
CA ASP A 50 2.45 2.07 7.99
C ASP A 50 2.24 2.34 6.50
N SER A 51 1.35 1.60 5.83
CA SER A 51 0.95 1.84 4.43
C SER A 51 -0.56 2.04 4.30
N SER A 52 -1.15 2.75 5.27
CA SER A 52 -2.59 3.01 5.38
C SER A 52 -3.02 4.36 4.82
N ILE A 53 -2.17 5.06 4.08
CA ILE A 53 -2.51 6.35 3.46
C ILE A 53 -2.41 6.23 1.95
N ALA A 54 -3.20 7.02 1.25
CA ALA A 54 -3.20 7.11 -0.20
C ALA A 54 -2.58 8.45 -0.63
N ALA A 55 -1.55 8.42 -1.47
CA ALA A 55 -0.97 9.64 -2.05
C ALA A 55 -1.98 10.42 -2.90
N TYR A 56 -2.96 9.70 -3.47
CA TYR A 56 -4.01 10.24 -4.33
C TYR A 56 -5.24 10.77 -3.57
N LYS A 57 -5.28 10.69 -2.23
CA LYS A 57 -6.37 11.27 -1.43
C LYS A 57 -5.94 12.62 -0.86
N PRO A 58 -6.77 13.69 -0.97
CA PRO A 58 -6.43 15.00 -0.42
C PRO A 58 -6.30 14.96 1.11
N GLY A 59 -5.46 15.84 1.67
CA GLY A 59 -5.32 16.01 3.13
C GLY A 59 -4.31 15.08 3.82
N PHE A 60 -3.59 14.23 3.09
CA PHE A 60 -2.59 13.30 3.67
C PHE A 60 -1.13 13.79 3.61
N PHE A 61 -0.90 15.03 3.16
CA PHE A 61 0.43 15.62 3.15
C PHE A 61 0.88 15.96 4.59
N ARG A 62 1.89 15.21 5.06
CA ARG A 62 2.83 15.55 6.14
C ARG A 62 2.21 16.28 7.36
N ASN A 63 1.37 15.59 8.13
CA ASN A 63 1.25 15.94 9.55
C ASN A 63 2.55 15.53 10.26
N LYS A 64 3.27 16.51 10.81
CA LYS A 64 4.41 16.29 11.72
C LYS A 64 3.86 15.66 13.01
N ASN A 65 3.69 14.35 13.03
CA ASN A 65 3.40 13.63 14.26
C ASN A 65 4.70 13.28 14.98
N LYS A 66 4.65 13.21 16.31
CA LYS A 66 5.77 12.78 17.16
C LYS A 66 6.10 11.28 17.04
N SER A 67 5.36 10.54 16.23
CA SER A 67 5.51 9.11 16.05
C SER A 67 6.78 8.75 15.27
N LYS A 68 7.41 7.65 15.65
CA LYS A 68 8.55 7.02 14.97
C LYS A 68 8.12 6.14 13.79
N ILE A 69 6.82 5.92 13.59
CA ILE A 69 6.28 5.12 12.48
C ILE A 69 6.55 5.84 11.15
N ILE A 70 7.19 5.13 10.22
CA ILE A 70 7.39 5.62 8.85
C ILE A 70 6.14 5.27 8.03
N ARG A 71 5.47 6.30 7.50
CA ARG A 71 4.27 6.12 6.67
C ARG A 71 4.65 6.11 5.20
N VAL A 72 4.47 4.98 4.53
CA VAL A 72 4.72 4.79 3.10
C VAL A 72 3.37 4.79 2.36
N PRO A 73 3.03 5.86 1.61
CA PRO A 73 1.73 5.95 0.96
C PRO A 73 1.56 4.95 -0.17
N ALA A 74 0.36 4.38 -0.29
CA ALA A 74 -0.09 3.74 -1.52
C ALA A 74 -0.17 4.80 -2.62
N THR A 75 0.53 4.58 -3.73
CA THR A 75 0.73 5.62 -4.75
C THR A 75 -0.49 5.81 -5.63
N VAL A 76 -1.12 4.71 -6.03
CA VAL A 76 -2.28 4.68 -6.92
C VAL A 76 -3.34 3.74 -6.35
N THR A 77 -4.59 3.96 -6.73
CA THR A 77 -5.69 3.02 -6.48
C THR A 77 -5.48 1.75 -7.31
N SER A 78 -5.94 0.59 -6.82
CA SER A 78 -5.79 -0.69 -7.52
C SER A 78 -6.48 -0.69 -8.89
N SER A 79 -7.60 0.01 -9.01
CA SER A 79 -8.35 0.17 -10.27
C SER A 79 -7.56 0.85 -11.39
N PHE A 80 -6.55 1.68 -11.06
CA PHE A 80 -5.72 2.37 -12.05
C PHE A 80 -4.97 1.37 -12.95
N PHE A 81 -4.59 0.24 -12.38
CA PHE A 81 -3.88 -0.81 -13.07
C PHE A 81 -4.77 -1.68 -13.97
N ARG A 82 -6.09 -1.58 -13.83
CA ARG A 82 -7.05 -2.23 -14.73
C ARG A 82 -7.28 -1.45 -16.03
N LEU A 83 -6.68 -0.27 -16.17
CA LEU A 83 -6.61 0.46 -17.44
C LEU A 83 -5.63 -0.23 -18.42
N PRO A 84 -5.71 0.03 -19.73
CA PRO A 84 -4.71 -0.47 -20.68
C PRO A 84 -3.27 -0.03 -20.30
N PRO A 85 -2.24 -0.83 -20.62
CA PRO A 85 -0.84 -0.55 -20.26
C PRO A 85 -0.33 0.84 -20.63
N ASP A 86 -0.78 1.39 -21.76
CA ASP A 86 -0.37 2.71 -22.23
C ASP A 86 -0.78 3.85 -21.30
N PHE A 87 -1.76 3.62 -20.41
CA PHE A 87 -2.18 4.60 -19.40
C PHE A 87 -1.35 4.49 -18.12
N PHE A 88 -1.11 3.28 -17.62
CA PHE A 88 -0.46 3.12 -16.31
C PHE A 88 1.07 3.04 -16.40
N LEU A 89 1.65 2.48 -17.46
CA LEU A 89 3.10 2.30 -17.57
C LEU A 89 3.85 3.64 -17.59
N PRO A 90 3.46 4.65 -18.41
CA PRO A 90 4.11 5.94 -18.37
C PRO A 90 4.06 6.55 -16.98
N PHE A 91 2.90 6.54 -16.32
CA PHE A 91 2.78 7.07 -14.97
C PHE A 91 3.72 6.37 -13.97
N ILE A 92 3.72 5.04 -13.95
CA ILE A 92 4.57 4.26 -13.03
C ILE A 92 6.06 4.54 -13.24
N ARG A 93 6.51 4.72 -14.49
CA ARG A 93 7.91 5.04 -14.79
C ARG A 93 8.36 6.39 -14.26
N HIS A 94 7.46 7.38 -14.24
CA HIS A 94 7.77 8.74 -13.77
C HIS A 94 7.71 8.88 -12.24
N VAL A 95 7.04 7.97 -11.54
CA VAL A 95 6.95 8.04 -10.08
C VAL A 95 8.13 7.32 -9.43
N LYS A 96 8.78 8.00 -8.48
CA LYS A 96 9.87 7.41 -7.70
C LYS A 96 9.35 6.35 -6.72
N ALA A 97 9.71 5.10 -6.98
CA ALA A 97 9.43 3.94 -6.13
C ALA A 97 7.95 3.85 -5.69
N PRO A 98 7.02 3.66 -6.65
CA PRO A 98 5.59 3.65 -6.39
C PRO A 98 5.18 2.39 -5.61
N VAL A 99 4.22 2.55 -4.70
CA VAL A 99 3.55 1.43 -4.02
C VAL A 99 2.25 1.13 -4.73
N ILE A 100 2.25 -0.01 -5.41
CA ILE A 100 1.07 -0.57 -6.08
C ILE A 100 0.48 -1.62 -5.14
N PHE A 101 -0.84 -1.61 -4.96
CA PHE A 101 -1.56 -2.66 -4.26
C PHE A 101 -2.73 -3.13 -5.12
N VAL A 102 -3.06 -4.40 -4.99
CA VAL A 102 -4.13 -5.09 -5.71
C VAL A 102 -4.81 -6.04 -4.73
N HIS A 103 -6.05 -6.39 -5.01
CA HIS A 103 -6.76 -7.42 -4.29
C HIS A 103 -6.78 -8.71 -5.13
N PRO A 104 -6.67 -9.89 -4.50
CA PRO A 104 -6.74 -11.16 -5.23
C PRO A 104 -8.01 -11.30 -6.09
N TRP A 105 -9.16 -10.77 -5.61
CA TRP A 105 -10.41 -10.83 -6.36
C TRP A 105 -10.39 -10.03 -7.67
N GLU A 106 -9.50 -9.04 -7.84
CA GLU A 106 -9.39 -8.28 -9.09
C GLU A 106 -8.92 -9.15 -10.26
N PHE A 107 -8.32 -10.31 -9.97
CA PHE A 107 -7.89 -11.32 -10.95
C PHE A 107 -8.92 -12.41 -11.21
N VAL A 108 -10.11 -12.31 -10.59
CA VAL A 108 -11.26 -13.16 -10.89
C VAL A 108 -12.17 -12.41 -11.85
N ASP A 109 -12.77 -13.08 -12.83
CA ASP A 109 -13.70 -12.44 -13.76
C ASP A 109 -14.99 -12.06 -13.04
N MET A 110 -15.24 -10.75 -12.95
CA MET A 110 -16.42 -10.18 -12.30
C MET A 110 -17.41 -9.56 -13.32
N SER A 111 -17.20 -9.73 -14.64
CA SER A 111 -17.96 -9.02 -15.68
C SER A 111 -19.47 -9.25 -15.59
N GLU A 112 -19.86 -10.49 -15.26
CA GLU A 112 -21.26 -10.94 -15.25
C GLU A 112 -21.95 -10.77 -13.89
N LEU A 113 -21.24 -10.37 -12.83
CA LEU A 113 -21.82 -10.26 -11.49
C LEU A 113 -22.68 -9.00 -11.35
N PRO A 114 -23.77 -9.00 -10.57
CA PRO A 114 -24.63 -7.82 -10.38
C PRO A 114 -24.05 -6.82 -9.36
N ILE A 115 -22.81 -6.37 -9.57
CA ILE A 115 -22.08 -5.43 -8.69
C ILE A 115 -21.78 -4.09 -9.35
N ARG A 116 -21.11 -3.18 -8.64
CA ARG A 116 -20.72 -1.86 -9.18
C ARG A 116 -19.71 -2.00 -10.33
N LEU A 117 -19.81 -1.15 -11.35
CA LEU A 117 -18.99 -1.22 -12.57
C LEU A 117 -17.48 -1.11 -12.32
N ASP A 118 -17.06 -0.26 -11.38
CA ASP A 118 -15.66 -0.16 -10.95
C ASP A 118 -15.13 -1.47 -10.37
N CYS A 119 -15.98 -2.34 -9.81
CA CYS A 119 -15.62 -3.68 -9.35
C CYS A 119 -15.65 -4.75 -10.46
N LYS A 120 -16.11 -4.43 -11.68
CA LYS A 120 -16.14 -5.36 -12.82
C LYS A 120 -15.11 -5.06 -13.89
N PHE A 121 -14.87 -3.77 -14.12
CA PHE A 121 -14.09 -3.27 -15.24
C PHE A 121 -12.72 -3.94 -15.33
N ASN A 122 -12.43 -4.61 -16.45
CA ASN A 122 -11.14 -5.26 -16.73
C ASN A 122 -10.60 -6.12 -15.56
N THR A 123 -11.49 -6.85 -14.88
CA THR A 123 -11.13 -7.89 -13.91
C THR A 123 -10.77 -9.21 -14.63
N GLY A 124 -10.38 -10.24 -13.89
CA GLY A 124 -10.04 -11.55 -14.46
C GLY A 124 -8.73 -11.55 -15.23
N GLU A 125 -8.72 -12.26 -16.37
CA GLU A 125 -7.54 -12.43 -17.23
C GLU A 125 -6.95 -11.10 -17.73
N LYS A 126 -7.79 -10.07 -17.90
CA LYS A 126 -7.32 -8.74 -18.31
C LYS A 126 -6.43 -8.11 -17.23
N ALA A 127 -6.85 -8.18 -15.97
CA ALA A 127 -6.06 -7.69 -14.85
C ALA A 127 -4.76 -8.50 -14.67
N LEU A 128 -4.83 -9.82 -14.86
CA LEU A 128 -3.66 -10.69 -14.76
C LEU A 128 -2.64 -10.40 -15.86
N LYS A 129 -3.09 -10.22 -17.11
CA LYS A 129 -2.25 -9.83 -18.23
C LYS A 129 -1.60 -8.46 -18.03
N ASN A 130 -2.34 -7.48 -17.50
CA ASN A 130 -1.76 -6.18 -17.13
C ASN A 130 -0.65 -6.32 -16.08
N MET A 131 -0.80 -7.25 -15.12
CA MET A 131 0.23 -7.55 -14.13
C MET A 131 1.47 -8.18 -14.71
N GLU A 132 1.29 -9.13 -15.61
CA GLU A 132 2.39 -9.71 -16.34
C GLU A 132 3.15 -8.66 -17.14
N ILE A 133 2.43 -7.81 -17.90
CA ILE A 133 3.03 -6.73 -18.70
C ILE A 133 3.81 -5.77 -17.81
N LEU A 134 3.24 -5.31 -16.69
CA LEU A 134 3.92 -4.43 -15.74
C LEU A 134 5.21 -5.07 -15.22
N ILE A 135 5.14 -6.30 -14.71
CA ILE A 135 6.29 -6.97 -14.10
C ILE A 135 7.39 -7.21 -15.15
N ARG A 136 7.04 -7.72 -16.33
CA ARG A 136 8.00 -7.98 -17.41
C ARG A 136 8.66 -6.71 -17.91
N THR A 137 7.88 -5.65 -18.13
CA THR A 137 8.38 -4.36 -18.59
C THR A 137 9.39 -3.78 -17.59
N LEU A 138 9.00 -3.70 -16.31
CA LEU A 138 9.87 -3.15 -15.27
C LEU A 138 11.14 -3.99 -15.06
N LYS A 139 11.05 -5.32 -15.15
CA LYS A 139 12.24 -6.20 -15.11
C LYS A 139 13.18 -5.96 -16.28
N THR A 140 12.64 -5.83 -17.49
CA THR A 140 13.42 -5.58 -18.72
C THR A 140 14.12 -4.23 -18.66
N GLU A 141 13.48 -3.24 -18.05
CA GLU A 141 14.04 -1.90 -17.82
C GLU A 141 14.93 -1.81 -16.55
N ASN A 142 15.29 -2.95 -15.95
CA ASN A 142 16.16 -3.05 -14.78
C ASN A 142 15.65 -2.33 -13.52
N TYR A 143 14.33 -2.16 -13.38
CA TYR A 143 13.76 -1.65 -12.14
C TYR A 143 13.93 -2.66 -11.01
N ARG A 144 14.20 -2.15 -9.80
CA ARG A 144 14.26 -2.95 -8.58
C ARG A 144 12.88 -3.05 -7.92
N PHE A 145 12.46 -4.28 -7.64
CA PHE A 145 11.29 -4.57 -6.82
C PHE A 145 11.68 -4.53 -5.34
N LEU A 146 10.87 -3.83 -4.54
CA LEU A 146 11.13 -3.61 -3.12
C LEU A 146 9.97 -4.13 -2.30
N THR A 147 10.29 -4.71 -1.16
CA THR A 147 9.34 -4.85 -0.05
C THR A 147 9.00 -3.47 0.53
N LEU A 148 7.87 -3.35 1.23
CA LEU A 148 7.53 -2.12 1.95
C LEU A 148 8.59 -1.73 2.98
N LYS A 149 9.23 -2.72 3.63
CA LYS A 149 10.33 -2.51 4.58
C LYS A 149 11.53 -1.84 3.91
N GLU A 150 11.96 -2.34 2.74
CA GLU A 150 13.05 -1.72 1.97
C GLU A 150 12.68 -0.31 1.50
N ARG A 151 11.46 -0.14 0.97
CA ARG A 151 10.95 1.17 0.53
C ARG A 151 10.92 2.20 1.67
N ALA A 152 10.55 1.78 2.88
CA ALA A 152 10.57 2.63 4.07
C ALA A 152 12.01 2.99 4.51
N GLY A 153 12.96 2.06 4.35
CA GLY A 153 14.39 2.32 4.60
C GLY A 153 14.94 3.45 3.73
N ILE A 154 14.50 3.54 2.47
CA ILE A 154 14.86 4.64 1.56
C ILE A 154 14.34 6.00 2.08
N GLU A 155 13.11 6.06 2.61
CA GLU A 155 12.57 7.33 3.18
C GLU A 155 13.34 7.78 4.40
N LYS A 156 13.67 6.84 5.30
CA LYS A 156 14.44 7.13 6.51
C LYS A 156 15.77 7.80 6.17
N ASN A 157 16.45 7.29 5.15
CA ASN A 157 17.75 7.82 4.71
C ASN A 157 17.59 9.21 4.04
N GLN A 158 16.55 9.42 3.24
CA GLN A 158 16.25 10.73 2.65
C GLN A 158 15.91 11.78 3.71
N ILE A 159 15.10 11.43 4.71
CA ILE A 159 14.78 12.31 5.85
C ILE A 159 16.04 12.68 6.63
N ARG A 160 16.98 11.73 6.81
CA ARG A 160 18.25 11.98 7.50
C ARG A 160 19.17 12.90 6.68
N MET A 161 19.19 12.76 5.36
CA MET A 161 20.04 13.56 4.45
C MET A 161 19.51 14.97 4.19
N GLY A 162 18.18 15.18 4.19
CA GLY A 162 17.53 16.47 4.00
C GLY A 162 17.42 17.35 5.27
N LYS A 163 18.19 17.02 6.33
CA LYS A 163 18.32 17.81 7.57
C LYS A 163 19.63 18.62 7.60
N ARG A 164 20.16 19.02 6.44
CA ARG A 164 21.24 20.01 6.34
C ARG A 164 20.64 21.35 5.94
#